data_AF-A0A4S2LX53-F1
#
_entry.id   AF-A0A4S2LX53-F1
#
_cell.length_a   1.000
_cell.length_b   1.000
_cell.length_c   1.000
_cell.angle_alpha   90.00
_cell.angle_beta   90.00
_cell.angle_gamma   90.00
#
_symmetry.space_group_name_H-M   'P 1'
#
loop_
_entity.id
_entity.type
_entity.pdbx_description
1 polymer ?
#
loop_
_entity_poly.entity_id
_entity_poly.type
_entity_poly.pdbx_seq_one_letter_code
_entity_poly.pdbx_strand_id
1 'polypeptide(L)'
;MTAPKEGEKRLKEIEAAIRVYPDFPLKGVLFRDIFGVFRDAQLCEKLFSELLSLVQEKVSRTHKVDAVVGLDARGFLFGPFISAGLKCAFVPARKAGKLPGPCYSISYDLEYGKILTSTSPSCWRLNFYHRMTLLRYQTGLRTFGFTGHF
;
A
#
# COMPACT_ATOMS: atom_id res chain seq x y z
N MET A 1 -21.60 -13.84 28.24
CA MET A 1 -20.66 -14.23 27.16
C MET A 1 -21.09 -13.50 25.91
N THR A 2 -20.50 -12.33 25.62
CA THR A 2 -20.79 -11.58 24.40
C THR A 2 -20.14 -12.32 23.22
N ALA A 3 -20.95 -12.72 22.24
CA ALA A 3 -20.43 -13.27 20.99
C ALA A 3 -19.39 -12.31 20.40
N PRO A 4 -18.24 -12.80 19.89
CA PRO A 4 -17.27 -11.93 19.25
C PRO A 4 -17.96 -11.17 18.12
N LYS A 5 -17.65 -9.86 17.99
CA LYS A 5 -18.19 -9.07 16.89
C LYS A 5 -17.77 -9.77 15.58
N GLU A 6 -18.67 -9.89 14.62
CA GLU A 6 -18.45 -10.61 13.36
C GLU A 6 -17.11 -10.23 12.68
N GLY A 7 -16.70 -8.96 12.76
CA GLY A 7 -15.39 -8.50 12.28
C GLY A 7 -14.19 -9.10 13.03
N GLU A 8 -14.26 -9.30 14.34
CA GLU A 8 -13.19 -9.94 15.12
C GLU A 8 -13.00 -11.40 14.75
N LYS A 9 -14.09 -12.10 14.40
CA LYS A 9 -14.02 -13.48 13.92
C LYS A 9 -13.27 -13.56 12.59
N ARG A 10 -13.62 -12.69 11.64
CA ARG A 10 -12.96 -12.63 10.32
C ARG A 10 -11.48 -12.28 10.42
N LEU A 11 -11.12 -11.33 11.28
CA LEU A 11 -9.72 -10.96 11.51
C LEU A 11 -8.91 -12.14 12.06
N LYS A 12 -9.46 -12.92 13.00
CA LYS A 12 -8.81 -14.13 13.52
C LYS A 12 -8.60 -15.20 12.46
N GLU A 13 -9.57 -15.39 11.56
CA GLU A 13 -9.45 -16.35 10.45
C GLU A 13 -8.34 -15.95 9.47
N ILE A 14 -8.25 -14.65 9.13
CA ILE A 14 -7.18 -14.12 8.28
C ILE A 14 -5.83 -14.25 8.99
N GLU A 15 -5.75 -13.88 10.27
CA GLU A 15 -4.52 -13.96 11.07
C GLU A 15 -3.99 -15.39 11.18
N ALA A 16 -4.88 -16.38 11.37
CA ALA A 16 -4.51 -17.79 11.41
C ALA A 16 -3.87 -18.30 10.12
N ALA A 17 -4.13 -17.66 8.97
CA ALA A 17 -3.52 -18.00 7.69
C ALA A 17 -2.18 -17.30 7.45
N ILE A 18 -1.79 -16.32 8.26
CA ILE A 18 -0.50 -15.63 8.15
C ILE A 18 0.56 -16.44 8.89
N ARG A 19 1.58 -16.89 8.17
CA ARG A 19 2.70 -17.63 8.77
C ARG A 19 3.77 -16.67 9.25
N VAL A 20 4.39 -16.98 10.39
CA VAL A 20 5.49 -16.20 10.93
C VAL A 20 6.77 -17.01 10.84
N TYR A 21 7.79 -16.43 10.19
CA TYR A 21 9.12 -16.99 10.05
C TYR A 21 10.09 -16.11 10.84
N PRO A 22 10.65 -16.61 11.96
CA PRO A 22 11.67 -15.87 12.70
C PRO A 22 12.99 -15.86 11.94
N ASP A 23 13.78 -14.81 12.18
CA ASP A 23 15.15 -14.63 11.66
C ASP A 23 15.26 -14.61 10.13
N PHE A 24 14.24 -14.09 9.45
CA PHE A 24 14.22 -13.97 7.99
C PHE A 24 13.85 -12.54 7.54
N PRO A 25 14.53 -11.97 6.53
CA PRO A 25 15.75 -12.45 5.87
C PRO A 25 17.03 -12.23 6.71
N LEU A 26 16.92 -11.52 7.84
CA LEU A 26 18.02 -11.23 8.75
C LEU A 26 17.66 -11.70 10.16
N LYS A 27 18.67 -12.06 10.94
CA LYS A 27 18.52 -12.43 12.35
C LYS A 27 17.90 -11.28 13.13
N GLY A 28 16.90 -11.56 13.96
CA GLY A 28 16.12 -10.59 14.72
C GLY A 28 14.89 -10.04 14.01
N VAL A 29 14.64 -10.40 12.74
CA VAL A 29 13.45 -9.97 11.99
C VAL A 29 12.38 -11.07 11.98
N LEU A 30 11.16 -10.71 12.35
CA LEU A 30 9.98 -11.57 12.20
C LEU A 30 9.33 -11.33 10.84
N PHE A 31 9.51 -12.27 9.90
CA PHE A 31 8.87 -12.21 8.60
C PHE A 31 7.45 -12.76 8.67
N ARG A 32 6.47 -11.95 8.24
CA ARG A 32 5.07 -12.37 8.12
C ARG A 32 4.76 -12.70 6.66
N ASP A 33 4.53 -13.98 6.41
CA ASP A 33 4.14 -14.50 5.10
C ASP A 33 2.61 -14.44 4.95
N ILE A 34 2.17 -13.46 4.16
CA ILE A 34 0.77 -13.22 3.81
C ILE A 34 0.26 -14.18 2.71
N PHE A 35 1.14 -14.90 2.02
CA PHE A 35 0.74 -15.77 0.90
C PHE A 35 -0.15 -16.94 1.34
N GLY A 36 -0.17 -17.29 2.63
CA GLY A 36 -1.12 -18.27 3.16
C GLY A 36 -2.59 -17.85 2.97
N VAL A 37 -2.88 -16.55 3.08
CA VAL A 37 -4.23 -16.01 2.85
C VAL A 37 -4.64 -16.17 1.38
N PHE A 38 -3.67 -16.09 0.46
CA PHE A 38 -3.90 -16.21 -0.98
C PHE A 38 -4.18 -17.63 -1.48
N ARG A 39 -4.02 -18.64 -0.63
CA ARG A 39 -4.28 -20.05 -0.99
C ARG A 39 -5.74 -20.44 -0.82
N ASP A 40 -6.51 -19.63 -0.10
CA ASP A 40 -7.93 -19.85 0.14
C ASP A 40 -8.73 -18.68 -0.46
N ALA A 41 -9.61 -18.99 -1.41
CA ALA A 41 -10.43 -18.00 -2.10
C ALA A 41 -11.36 -17.24 -1.13
N GLN A 42 -11.90 -17.90 -0.11
CA GLN A 42 -12.77 -17.27 0.88
C GLN A 42 -11.98 -16.32 1.79
N LEU A 43 -10.77 -16.71 2.19
CA LEU A 43 -9.91 -15.82 2.98
C LEU A 43 -9.41 -14.63 2.17
N CYS A 44 -9.12 -14.81 0.88
CA CYS A 44 -8.84 -13.72 -0.06
C CYS A 44 -9.99 -12.71 -0.09
N GLU A 45 -11.21 -13.18 -0.34
CA GLU A 45 -12.39 -12.33 -0.43
C GLU A 45 -12.63 -11.56 0.87
N LYS A 46 -12.55 -12.26 2.02
CA LYS A 46 -12.65 -11.65 3.34
C LYS A 46 -11.58 -10.57 3.54
N LEU A 47 -10.33 -10.85 3.19
CA LEU A 47 -9.24 -9.89 3.31
C LEU A 47 -9.51 -8.61 2.50
N PHE A 48 -9.90 -8.75 1.23
CA PHE A 48 -10.16 -7.60 0.37
C PHE A 48 -11.39 -6.81 0.82
N SER A 49 -12.46 -7.49 1.23
CA SER A 49 -13.66 -6.83 1.76
C SER A 49 -13.34 -6.00 3.00
N GLU A 50 -12.59 -6.56 3.96
CA GLU A 50 -12.22 -5.84 5.18
C GLU A 50 -11.26 -4.69 4.88
N LEU A 51 -10.26 -4.89 4.00
CA LEU A 51 -9.36 -3.81 3.57
C LEU A 51 -10.12 -2.65 2.92
N LEU A 52 -11.07 -2.95 2.03
CA LEU A 52 -11.87 -1.91 1.37
C LEU A 52 -12.74 -1.16 2.38
N SER A 53 -13.40 -1.89 3.29
CA SER A 53 -14.21 -1.32 4.37
C SER A 53 -13.38 -0.34 5.23
N LEU A 54 -12.19 -0.75 5.66
CA LEU A 54 -11.29 0.07 6.46
C LEU A 54 -10.82 1.32 5.71
N VAL A 55 -10.50 1.21 4.43
CA VAL A 55 -10.09 2.36 3.61
C VAL A 55 -11.24 3.33 3.42
N GLN A 56 -12.45 2.83 3.13
CA GLN A 56 -13.64 3.66 2.98
C GLN A 56 -14.02 4.38 4.28
N GLU A 57 -13.90 3.68 5.42
CA GLU A 57 -14.16 4.25 6.73
C GLU A 57 -13.21 5.41 7.06
N LYS A 58 -11.91 5.23 6.80
CA LYS A 58 -10.88 6.19 7.18
C LYS A 58 -10.70 7.35 6.20
N VAL A 59 -10.83 7.09 4.90
CA VAL A 59 -10.44 8.03 3.84
C VAL A 59 -11.66 8.58 3.11
N SER A 60 -12.56 7.69 2.68
CA SER A 60 -13.67 8.07 1.78
C SER A 60 -14.79 8.87 2.44
N ARG A 61 -14.88 8.90 3.78
CA ARG A 61 -15.85 9.75 4.48
C ARG A 61 -15.56 11.25 4.34
N THR A 62 -14.31 11.63 4.05
CA THR A 62 -13.91 13.03 4.01
C THR A 62 -13.30 13.47 2.68
N HIS A 63 -12.72 12.54 1.92
CA HIS A 63 -12.02 12.85 0.67
C HIS A 63 -12.29 11.78 -0.40
N LYS A 64 -12.50 12.23 -1.63
CA LYS A 64 -12.50 11.34 -2.79
C LYS A 64 -11.08 10.87 -3.08
N VAL A 65 -10.90 9.57 -3.31
CA VAL A 65 -9.61 9.00 -3.71
C VAL A 65 -9.57 8.93 -5.23
N ASP A 66 -8.60 9.58 -5.85
CA ASP A 66 -8.44 9.60 -7.31
C ASP A 66 -7.46 8.56 -7.82
N ALA A 67 -6.51 8.14 -6.98
CA ALA A 67 -5.55 7.10 -7.30
C ALA A 67 -5.09 6.31 -6.07
N VAL A 68 -4.80 5.03 -6.27
CA VAL A 68 -4.12 4.14 -5.33
C VAL A 68 -2.75 3.80 -5.88
N VAL A 69 -1.70 4.10 -5.10
CA VAL A 69 -0.32 3.79 -5.48
C VAL A 69 0.12 2.49 -4.83
N GLY A 70 0.51 1.49 -5.62
CA GLY A 70 1.06 0.23 -5.13
C GLY A 70 2.59 0.23 -5.18
N LEU A 71 3.26 -0.18 -4.10
CA LEU A 71 4.72 -0.36 -4.10
C LEU A 71 5.10 -1.78 -4.54
N ASP A 72 6.06 -1.89 -5.45
CA ASP A 72 6.58 -3.16 -5.97
C ASP A 72 7.21 -4.04 -4.85
N ALA A 73 6.98 -5.35 -4.78
CA ALA A 73 6.01 -6.16 -5.55
C ALA A 73 4.71 -6.43 -4.79
N ARG A 74 4.78 -6.51 -3.45
CA ARG A 74 3.65 -6.94 -2.61
C ARG A 74 2.49 -5.95 -2.62
N GLY A 75 2.75 -4.66 -2.84
CA GLY A 75 1.70 -3.65 -2.99
C GLY A 75 0.86 -3.88 -4.25
N PHE A 76 1.37 -4.58 -5.25
CA PHE A 76 0.60 -4.95 -6.45
C PHE A 76 -0.41 -6.07 -6.20
N LEU A 77 -0.27 -6.82 -5.10
CA LEU A 77 -1.24 -7.82 -4.70
C LEU A 77 -2.54 -7.19 -4.18
N PHE A 78 -2.47 -5.98 -3.63
CA PHE A 78 -3.61 -5.31 -2.98
C PHE A 78 -4.10 -4.09 -3.74
N GLY A 79 -3.18 -3.30 -4.30
CA GLY A 79 -3.46 -2.01 -4.90
C GLY A 79 -4.55 -2.06 -5.99
N PRO A 80 -4.47 -2.98 -6.98
CA PRO A 80 -5.50 -3.10 -8.02
C PRO A 80 -6.89 -3.39 -7.45
N PHE A 81 -7.03 -4.31 -6.48
CA PHE A 81 -8.32 -4.65 -5.87
C PHE A 81 -8.92 -3.47 -5.09
N ILE A 82 -8.10 -2.76 -4.32
CA ILE A 82 -8.54 -1.56 -3.59
C ILE A 82 -8.94 -0.46 -4.58
N SER A 83 -8.13 -0.23 -5.62
CA SER A 83 -8.42 0.80 -6.64
C SER A 83 -9.74 0.53 -7.37
N ALA A 84 -10.02 -0.74 -7.70
CA ALA A 84 -11.25 -1.17 -8.32
C ALA A 84 -12.46 -0.97 -7.39
N GLY A 85 -12.32 -1.34 -6.12
CA GLY A 85 -13.36 -1.11 -5.10
C GLY A 85 -13.67 0.36 -4.85
N LEU A 86 -12.67 1.23 -4.97
CA LEU A 86 -12.81 2.69 -4.85
C LEU A 86 -13.17 3.39 -6.17
N LYS A 87 -13.18 2.66 -7.29
CA LYS A 87 -13.40 3.19 -8.65
C LYS A 87 -12.45 4.34 -8.99
N CYS A 88 -11.17 4.15 -8.69
CA CYS A 88 -10.11 5.13 -8.91
C CYS A 88 -8.93 4.50 -9.67
N ALA A 89 -7.97 5.32 -10.11
CA ALA A 89 -6.84 4.81 -10.87
C ALA A 89 -5.87 3.99 -10.00
N PHE A 90 -5.21 3.00 -10.59
CA PHE A 90 -4.08 2.32 -9.97
C PHE A 90 -2.77 2.80 -10.59
N VAL A 91 -1.82 3.20 -9.74
CA VAL A 91 -0.51 3.67 -10.16
C VAL A 91 0.59 2.75 -9.61
N PRO A 92 1.33 2.03 -10.46
CA PRO A 92 2.43 1.20 -10.01
C PRO A 92 3.67 2.05 -9.70
N ALA A 93 4.20 1.92 -8.48
CA ALA A 93 5.49 2.47 -8.10
C ALA A 93 6.53 1.35 -8.05
N ARG A 94 7.56 1.46 -8.89
CA ARG A 94 8.59 0.42 -9.08
C ARG A 94 9.98 0.95 -8.77
N LYS A 95 10.91 0.05 -8.48
CA LYS A 95 12.33 0.41 -8.36
C LYS A 95 12.81 1.10 -9.65
N ALA A 96 13.73 2.05 -9.51
CA ALA A 96 14.29 2.79 -10.63
C ALA A 96 14.77 1.87 -11.76
N GLY A 97 14.49 2.25 -13.00
CA GLY A 97 14.86 1.49 -14.20
C GLY A 97 13.92 0.34 -14.57
N LYS A 98 12.80 0.13 -13.86
CA LYS A 98 11.80 -0.91 -14.20
C LYS A 98 10.57 -0.38 -14.94
N LEU A 99 10.43 0.93 -15.09
CA LEU A 99 9.34 1.57 -15.85
C LEU A 99 9.91 2.20 -17.12
N PRO A 100 9.25 2.01 -18.28
CA PRO A 100 9.65 2.67 -19.52
C PRO A 100 9.25 4.16 -19.52
N GLY A 101 10.05 4.98 -20.19
CA GLY A 101 9.80 6.41 -20.38
C GLY A 101 10.27 7.30 -19.22
N PRO A 102 9.96 8.62 -19.28
CA PRO A 102 10.25 9.54 -18.17
C PRO A 102 9.61 9.02 -16.88
N CYS A 103 10.27 9.18 -15.73
CA CYS A 103 9.77 8.74 -14.44
C CYS A 103 10.10 9.76 -13.35
N TYR A 104 9.15 10.06 -12.47
CA TYR A 104 9.41 10.75 -11.21
C TYR A 104 10.02 9.76 -10.23
N SER A 105 11.18 10.11 -9.67
CA SER A 105 11.89 9.25 -8.72
C SER A 105 12.02 9.92 -7.36
N ILE A 106 11.80 9.16 -6.30
CA ILE A 106 11.97 9.57 -4.91
C ILE A 106 12.93 8.59 -4.25
N SER A 107 14.01 9.11 -3.66
CA SER A 107 14.94 8.37 -2.81
C SER A 107 14.47 8.39 -1.36
N TYR A 108 14.45 7.24 -0.70
CA TYR A 108 14.35 7.17 0.74
C TYR A 108 15.47 6.30 1.32
N ASP A 109 15.96 6.71 2.48
CA ASP A 109 17.00 6.02 3.21
C ASP A 109 16.33 4.96 4.12
N LEU A 110 16.82 3.73 4.03
CA LEU A 110 16.48 2.63 4.94
C LEU A 110 17.57 2.50 6.00
N GLU A 111 17.25 1.89 7.14
CA GLU A 111 18.21 1.57 8.21
C GLU A 111 19.45 0.80 7.69
N TYR A 112 19.30 0.08 6.57
CA TYR A 112 20.41 -0.55 5.85
C TYR A 112 20.22 -0.36 4.32
N GLY A 113 20.55 0.83 3.80
CA GLY A 113 20.70 1.13 2.36
C GLY A 113 19.81 2.24 1.81
N LYS A 114 20.06 2.69 0.57
CA LYS A 114 19.20 3.67 -0.15
C LYS A 114 18.38 2.94 -1.22
N ILE A 115 17.05 3.13 -1.24
CA ILE A 115 16.20 2.64 -2.33
C ILE A 115 15.60 3.83 -3.10
N LEU A 116 15.75 3.78 -4.42
CA LEU A 116 15.12 4.71 -5.37
C LEU A 116 13.85 4.07 -5.92
N THR A 117 12.70 4.64 -5.61
CA THR A 117 11.41 4.29 -6.21
C THR A 117 11.00 5.30 -7.25
N SER A 118 10.41 4.83 -8.34
CA SER A 118 10.06 5.62 -9.53
C SER A 118 8.62 5.33 -9.98
N THR A 119 7.93 6.35 -10.50
CA THR A 119 6.58 6.28 -11.10
C THR A 119 6.55 7.04 -12.43
N SER A 120 5.81 6.58 -13.44
CA SER A 120 5.77 7.26 -14.75
C SER A 120 4.80 8.47 -14.76
N PRO A 121 5.15 9.63 -15.36
CA PRO A 121 4.26 10.78 -15.51
C PRO A 121 2.98 10.46 -16.29
N SER A 122 2.99 9.44 -17.15
CA SER A 122 1.78 8.99 -17.85
C SER A 122 0.72 8.46 -16.90
N CYS A 123 1.11 7.90 -15.74
CA CYS A 123 0.18 7.51 -14.67
C CYS A 123 -0.46 8.72 -13.97
N TRP A 124 0.13 9.92 -14.12
CA TRP A 124 -0.31 11.16 -13.50
C TRP A 124 -1.12 12.07 -14.44
N ARG A 125 -1.42 11.63 -15.67
CA ARG A 125 -2.26 12.36 -16.64
C ARG A 125 -3.77 12.20 -16.35
N LEU A 126 -4.14 12.27 -15.07
CA LEU A 126 -5.50 12.53 -14.61
C LEU A 126 -5.51 13.99 -14.13
N ASN A 127 -6.65 14.69 -14.16
CA ASN A 127 -6.77 16.13 -13.84
C ASN A 127 -6.29 16.46 -12.40
N PHE A 128 -4.98 16.49 -12.19
CA PHE A 128 -4.32 16.54 -10.89
C PHE A 128 -3.41 17.77 -10.80
N TYR A 129 -3.97 18.94 -11.12
CA TYR A 129 -3.21 20.20 -10.99
C TYR A 129 -3.29 20.81 -9.58
N HIS A 130 -4.16 20.34 -8.70
CA HIS A 130 -4.32 20.91 -7.35
C HIS A 130 -4.48 19.81 -6.28
N ARG A 131 -3.62 19.85 -5.25
CA ARG A 131 -3.59 19.02 -4.03
C ARG A 131 -3.00 17.61 -4.15
N MET A 132 -1.66 17.57 -4.17
CA MET A 132 -0.91 16.47 -3.59
C MET A 132 -0.82 16.67 -2.06
N THR A 133 -1.88 16.34 -1.32
CA THR A 133 -1.77 16.23 0.15
C THR A 133 -1.34 14.80 0.47
N LEU A 134 -0.02 14.58 0.55
CA LEU A 134 0.54 13.40 1.20
C LEU A 134 -0.04 13.33 2.62
N LEU A 135 -0.83 12.29 2.91
CA LEU A 135 -1.29 11.95 4.26
C LEU A 135 -0.05 11.79 5.14
N ARG A 136 0.25 12.85 5.91
CA ARG A 136 1.29 12.88 6.94
C ARG A 136 0.93 11.82 7.98
N TYR A 137 1.62 10.68 7.95
CA TYR A 137 1.75 9.85 9.14
C TYR A 137 2.84 10.49 10.00
N GLN A 138 2.42 10.95 11.17
CA GLN A 138 3.18 11.79 12.07
C GLN A 138 4.17 10.93 12.86
N THR A 139 5.36 10.68 12.30
CA THR A 139 6.55 10.36 13.08
C THR A 139 7.62 11.36 12.69
N GLY A 140 7.93 12.25 13.63
CA GLY A 140 8.67 13.47 13.35
C GLY A 140 10.09 13.21 12.86
N LEU A 141 10.40 13.64 11.63
CA LEU A 141 11.73 14.14 11.26
C LEU A 141 11.66 14.91 9.93
N ARG A 142 11.92 16.22 10.07
CA ARG A 142 12.41 17.20 9.08
C ARG A 142 11.57 17.50 7.83
N THR A 143 11.42 18.80 7.60
CA THR A 143 10.83 19.44 6.42
C THR A 143 11.56 19.02 5.15
N PHE A 144 10.84 18.52 4.14
CA PHE A 144 11.39 18.21 2.82
C PHE A 144 11.05 19.35 1.86
N GLY A 145 12.08 20.10 1.46
CA GLY A 145 11.99 21.12 0.41
C GLY A 145 11.99 20.46 -0.97
N PHE A 146 11.10 20.94 -1.85
CA PHE A 146 11.09 20.63 -3.27
C PHE A 146 12.13 21.52 -3.96
N THR A 147 13.14 20.95 -4.61
CA THR A 147 13.93 21.66 -5.63
C THR A 147 13.83 20.88 -6.92
N GLY A 148 12.91 21.29 -7.79
CA GLY A 148 12.86 20.90 -9.19
C GLY A 148 12.57 22.14 -10.01
N HIS A 149 13.55 22.59 -10.80
CA HIS A 149 13.34 23.60 -11.83
C HIS A 149 12.56 22.97 -13.00
N PHE A 150 11.60 23.74 -13.50
CA PHE A 150 10.76 23.43 -14.68
C PHE A 150 11.59 23.28 -15.95
#